data_AF-A0A106BUN1-F1
#
_entry.id   AF-A0A106BUN1-F1
#
_cell.length_a   1.000
_cell.length_b   1.000
_cell.length_c   1.000
_cell.angle_alpha   90.00
_cell.angle_beta   90.00
_cell.angle_gamma   90.00
#
_symmetry.space_group_name_H-M   'P 1'
#
loop_
_entity.id
_entity.type
_entity.pdbx_description
1 polymer ?
#
loop_
_entity_poly.entity_id
_entity_poly.type
_entity_poly.pdbx_seq_one_letter_code
_entity_poly.pdbx_strand_id
1 'polypeptide(L)'
;MQRPLGQYVTEKLSSFSTEDGGALPVSRIDEPVSDLLALASVEEEKKAVRDYQHHALLYRYRNSLVHELREPGEAMEVFTSSSDPYYHGYIGDPKWYLVYPSLLFESLLQRAIASFQTYLRSESIDPYSLVEDKARW
;
A
#
# COMPACT_ATOMS: atom_id res chain seq x y z
N MET A 1 10.84 -0.20 -30.36
CA MET A 1 11.55 -0.70 -29.17
C MET A 1 10.57 -1.59 -28.43
N GLN A 2 10.88 -2.87 -28.26
CA GLN A 2 10.01 -3.78 -27.50
C GLN A 2 10.05 -3.33 -26.02
N ARG A 3 8.90 -3.23 -25.35
CA ARG A 3 8.78 -2.86 -23.92
C ARG A 3 8.28 -4.08 -23.15
N PRO A 4 9.19 -4.98 -22.71
CA PRO A 4 8.80 -6.25 -22.10
C PRO A 4 7.97 -6.06 -20.84
N LEU A 5 8.34 -5.10 -19.98
CA LEU A 5 7.56 -4.74 -18.80
C LEU A 5 6.14 -4.30 -19.16
N GLY A 6 6.00 -3.39 -20.13
CA GLY A 6 4.68 -2.90 -20.55
C GLY A 6 3.79 -4.00 -21.13
N GLN A 7 4.36 -4.93 -21.88
CA GLN A 7 3.65 -6.10 -22.40
C GLN A 7 3.22 -7.02 -21.26
N TYR A 8 4.14 -7.38 -20.37
CA TYR A 8 3.88 -8.24 -19.22
C TYR A 8 2.78 -7.68 -18.31
N VAL A 9 2.85 -6.38 -17.96
CA VAL A 9 1.82 -5.73 -17.13
C VAL A 9 0.47 -5.72 -17.83
N THR A 10 0.43 -5.40 -19.13
CA THR A 10 -0.82 -5.42 -19.92
C THR A 10 -1.45 -6.80 -19.95
N GLU A 11 -0.67 -7.83 -20.27
CA GLU A 11 -1.13 -9.22 -20.30
C GLU A 11 -1.63 -9.67 -18.93
N LYS A 12 -0.88 -9.37 -17.86
CA LYS A 12 -1.28 -9.71 -16.50
C LYS A 12 -2.59 -9.03 -16.10
N LEU A 13 -2.73 -7.73 -16.33
CA LEU A 13 -3.97 -7.01 -16.03
C LEU A 13 -5.17 -7.55 -16.82
N SER A 14 -4.97 -7.88 -18.10
CA SER A 14 -6.03 -8.46 -18.94
C SER A 14 -6.54 -9.80 -18.40
N SER A 15 -5.68 -10.59 -17.75
CA SER A 15 -6.06 -11.87 -17.16
C SER A 15 -7.00 -11.75 -15.96
N PHE A 16 -7.10 -10.57 -15.36
CA PHE A 16 -7.98 -10.27 -14.22
C PHE A 16 -9.16 -9.37 -14.60
N SER A 17 -9.20 -8.85 -15.83
CA SER A 17 -10.27 -7.94 -16.27
C SER A 17 -11.58 -8.70 -16.47
N THR A 18 -12.65 -8.22 -15.85
CA THR A 18 -14.02 -8.74 -15.95
C THR A 18 -14.98 -7.60 -16.28
N GLU A 19 -16.08 -7.90 -16.99
CA GLU A 19 -17.12 -6.88 -17.28
C GLU A 19 -17.88 -6.46 -16.01
N ASP A 20 -17.94 -7.35 -15.02
CA ASP A 20 -18.69 -7.18 -13.77
C ASP A 20 -17.91 -6.47 -12.65
N GLY A 21 -16.69 -6.00 -12.94
CA GLY A 21 -15.77 -5.48 -11.92
C GLY A 21 -15.37 -6.58 -10.90
N GLY A 22 -14.99 -6.17 -9.69
CA GLY A 22 -14.67 -7.13 -8.63
C GLY A 22 -13.70 -6.61 -7.59
N ALA A 23 -13.11 -7.55 -6.83
CA ALA A 23 -12.07 -7.24 -5.86
C ALA A 23 -10.95 -8.30 -5.91
N LEU A 24 -9.71 -7.84 -5.91
CA LEU A 24 -8.52 -8.67 -6.09
C LEU A 24 -7.48 -8.35 -5.01
N PRO A 25 -7.14 -9.29 -4.11
CA PRO A 25 -6.08 -9.10 -3.13
C PRO A 25 -4.74 -8.80 -3.82
N VAL A 26 -3.97 -7.85 -3.28
CA VAL A 26 -2.66 -7.49 -3.87
C VAL A 26 -1.71 -8.68 -3.95
N SER A 27 -1.82 -9.62 -3.01
CA SER A 27 -1.06 -10.87 -2.98
C SER A 27 -1.26 -11.77 -4.20
N ARG A 28 -2.31 -11.56 -5.00
CA ARG A 28 -2.57 -12.31 -6.23
C ARG A 28 -2.05 -11.64 -7.50
N ILE A 29 -1.77 -10.34 -7.45
CA ILE A 29 -1.50 -9.53 -8.65
C ILE A 29 -0.18 -8.76 -8.58
N ASP A 30 0.23 -8.29 -7.41
CA ASP A 30 1.50 -7.60 -7.25
C ASP A 30 2.65 -8.60 -7.40
N GLU A 31 3.73 -8.13 -8.00
CA GLU A 31 4.94 -8.92 -8.25
C GLU A 31 6.12 -8.40 -7.44
N PRO A 32 7.11 -9.25 -7.15
CA PRO A 32 8.37 -8.80 -6.58
C PRO A 32 9.02 -7.72 -7.44
N VAL A 33 9.53 -6.68 -6.78
CA VAL A 33 10.22 -5.56 -7.43
C VAL A 33 11.38 -6.03 -8.29
N SER A 34 12.10 -7.07 -7.86
CA SER A 34 13.21 -7.68 -8.62
C SER A 34 12.78 -8.15 -10.01
N ASP A 35 11.59 -8.75 -10.09
CA ASP A 35 11.11 -9.44 -11.28
C ASP A 35 10.62 -8.42 -12.30
N LEU A 36 9.95 -7.36 -11.82
CA LEU A 36 9.56 -6.22 -12.64
C LEU A 36 10.78 -5.41 -13.13
N LEU A 37 11.81 -5.22 -12.30
CA LEU A 37 13.03 -4.54 -12.71
C LEU A 37 13.82 -5.34 -13.76
N ALA A 38 13.76 -6.66 -13.75
CA ALA A 38 14.39 -7.51 -14.77
C ALA A 38 13.73 -7.36 -16.16
N LEU A 39 12.45 -6.96 -16.20
CA LEU A 39 11.70 -6.70 -17.43
C LEU A 39 11.79 -5.26 -17.92
N ALA A 40 12.25 -4.33 -17.07
CA ALA A 40 12.33 -2.91 -17.37
C ALA A 40 13.47 -2.60 -18.36
N SER A 41 13.13 -1.99 -19.49
CA SER A 41 14.01 -1.73 -20.63
C SER A 41 14.63 -0.33 -20.64
N VAL A 42 13.98 0.62 -19.97
CA VAL A 42 14.40 2.04 -19.90
C VAL A 42 14.37 2.57 -18.47
N GLU A 43 15.09 3.65 -18.19
CA GLU A 43 15.18 4.23 -16.84
C GLU A 43 13.82 4.73 -16.34
N GLU A 44 12.94 5.19 -17.22
CA GLU A 44 11.59 5.63 -16.87
C GLU A 44 10.75 4.46 -16.33
N GLU A 45 10.89 3.25 -16.91
CA GLU A 45 10.22 2.04 -16.44
C GLU A 45 10.77 1.61 -15.08
N LYS A 46 12.09 1.63 -14.89
CA LYS A 46 12.71 1.33 -13.59
C LYS A 46 12.28 2.32 -12.52
N LYS A 47 12.19 3.60 -12.86
CA LYS A 47 11.68 4.65 -11.97
C LYS A 47 10.23 4.39 -11.60
N ALA A 48 9.38 4.05 -12.57
CA ALA A 48 8.00 3.70 -12.30
C ALA A 48 7.89 2.51 -11.33
N VAL A 49 8.62 1.42 -11.58
CA VAL A 49 8.63 0.25 -10.67
C VAL A 49 9.02 0.64 -9.24
N ARG A 50 10.00 1.54 -9.08
CA ARG A 50 10.40 2.02 -7.74
C ARG A 50 9.34 2.90 -7.07
N ASP A 51 8.73 3.80 -7.84
CA ASP A 51 7.80 4.82 -7.34
C ASP A 51 6.39 4.28 -7.04
N TYR A 52 5.99 3.18 -7.67
CA TYR A 52 4.66 2.56 -7.53
C TYR A 52 4.64 1.37 -6.57
N GLN A 53 5.58 1.31 -5.62
CA GLN A 53 5.54 0.34 -4.52
C GLN A 53 4.53 0.74 -3.44
N HIS A 54 3.95 -0.26 -2.76
CA HIS A 54 2.96 -0.04 -1.71
C HIS A 54 3.39 0.90 -0.60
N HIS A 55 4.66 0.93 -0.18
CA HIS A 55 5.10 1.85 0.86
C HIS A 55 4.99 3.31 0.41
N ALA A 56 5.35 3.61 -0.84
CA ALA A 56 5.27 4.94 -1.41
C ALA A 56 3.82 5.35 -1.66
N LEU A 57 3.01 4.42 -2.18
CA LEU A 57 1.59 4.62 -2.43
C LEU A 57 0.81 4.85 -1.12
N LEU A 58 1.06 4.04 -0.08
CA LEU A 58 0.44 4.18 1.22
C LEU A 58 0.81 5.52 1.87
N TYR A 59 2.08 5.94 1.78
CA TYR A 59 2.52 7.23 2.31
C TYR A 59 1.79 8.40 1.64
N ARG A 60 1.68 8.37 0.30
CA ARG A 60 0.92 9.38 -0.46
C ARG A 60 -0.55 9.40 -0.07
N TYR A 61 -1.18 8.23 0.02
CA TYR A 61 -2.58 8.10 0.41
C TYR A 61 -2.86 8.57 1.83
N ARG A 62 -2.02 8.21 2.81
CA ARG A 62 -2.13 8.73 4.19
C ARG A 62 -2.07 10.25 4.21
N ASN A 63 -1.13 10.84 3.45
CA ASN A 63 -1.02 12.29 3.40
C ASN A 63 -2.24 12.94 2.74
N SER A 64 -2.78 12.37 1.67
CA SER A 64 -4.00 12.91 1.05
C SER A 64 -5.20 12.86 2.00
N LEU A 65 -5.40 11.75 2.72
CA LEU A 65 -6.48 11.63 3.72
C LEU A 65 -6.39 12.72 4.80
N VAL A 66 -5.19 12.97 5.33
CA VAL A 66 -4.97 14.02 6.34
C VAL A 66 -5.26 15.40 5.77
N HIS A 67 -4.81 15.69 4.55
CA HIS A 67 -5.04 16.98 3.89
C HIS A 67 -6.51 17.21 3.53
N GLU A 68 -7.24 16.15 3.22
CA GLU A 68 -8.67 16.20 2.85
C GLU A 68 -9.61 16.05 4.04
N LEU A 69 -9.09 15.82 5.26
CA LEU A 69 -9.87 15.47 6.46
C LEU A 69 -10.83 14.30 6.23
N ARG A 70 -10.37 13.29 5.49
CA ARG A 70 -11.18 12.11 5.09
C ARG A 70 -10.80 10.87 5.91
N GLU A 71 -11.79 10.05 6.22
CA GLU A 71 -11.57 8.74 6.83
C GLU A 71 -10.96 7.72 5.82
N PRO A 72 -10.09 6.81 6.28
CA PRO A 72 -9.56 5.74 5.43
C PRO A 72 -10.63 4.69 5.11
N GLY A 73 -10.53 4.06 3.93
CA GLY A 73 -11.21 2.79 3.67
C GLY A 73 -12.58 2.85 2.95
N GLU A 74 -12.99 3.98 2.40
CA GLU A 74 -14.28 4.13 1.68
C GLU A 74 -14.30 3.51 0.26
N ALA A 75 -13.98 2.22 0.14
CA ALA A 75 -14.41 1.43 -1.01
C ALA A 75 -15.65 0.62 -0.63
N MET A 76 -16.38 0.09 -1.62
CA MET A 76 -17.44 -0.88 -1.36
C MET A 76 -16.83 -2.01 -0.51
N GLU A 77 -17.40 -2.24 0.67
CA GLU A 77 -16.87 -3.09 1.73
C GLU A 77 -16.83 -4.60 1.33
N VAL A 78 -15.96 -4.97 0.39
CA VAL A 78 -15.86 -6.35 -0.12
C VAL A 78 -15.06 -7.25 0.83
N PHE A 79 -14.09 -6.69 1.57
CA PHE A 79 -13.21 -7.42 2.49
C PHE A 79 -13.20 -6.79 3.89
N THR A 80 -14.36 -6.68 4.54
CA THR A 80 -14.51 -5.99 5.84
C THR A 80 -13.70 -6.56 6.99
N SER A 81 -13.30 -7.83 6.91
CA SER A 81 -12.56 -8.53 7.96
C SER A 81 -11.06 -8.69 7.67
N SER A 82 -10.56 -8.17 6.55
CA SER A 82 -9.15 -8.31 6.16
C SER A 82 -8.37 -7.01 6.33
N SER A 83 -7.14 -7.11 6.85
CA SER A 83 -6.16 -6.04 6.81
C SER A 83 -5.40 -5.95 5.49
N ASP A 84 -5.63 -6.88 4.57
CA ASP A 84 -4.85 -6.95 3.34
C ASP A 84 -5.31 -5.89 2.32
N PRO A 85 -4.38 -5.14 1.72
CA PRO A 85 -4.71 -4.28 0.60
C PRO A 85 -5.31 -5.08 -0.57
N TYR A 86 -6.17 -4.44 -1.34
CA TYR A 86 -6.79 -5.06 -2.51
C TYR A 86 -7.09 -4.00 -3.57
N TYR A 87 -7.22 -4.44 -4.82
CA TYR A 87 -7.77 -3.63 -5.90
C TYR A 87 -9.26 -3.87 -6.03
N HIS A 88 -10.03 -2.82 -6.27
CA HIS A 88 -11.47 -2.87 -6.53
C HIS A 88 -11.77 -2.28 -7.91
N GLY A 89 -12.63 -2.94 -8.69
CA GLY A 89 -13.15 -2.45 -9.96
C GLY A 89 -14.67 -2.31 -9.90
N TYR A 90 -15.19 -1.25 -10.52
CA TYR A 90 -16.64 -1.03 -10.65
C TYR A 90 -17.15 -1.59 -11.98
N ILE A 91 -18.42 -2.02 -12.01
CA ILE A 91 -19.09 -2.45 -13.24
C ILE A 91 -19.04 -1.30 -14.26
N GLY A 92 -18.52 -1.58 -15.45
CA GLY A 92 -18.39 -0.60 -16.53
C GLY A 92 -17.26 0.43 -16.37
N ASP A 93 -16.45 0.36 -15.31
CA ASP A 93 -15.22 1.16 -15.18
C ASP A 93 -14.00 0.26 -15.48
N PRO A 94 -13.20 0.57 -16.52
CA PRO A 94 -12.01 -0.21 -16.83
C PRO A 94 -10.87 -0.03 -15.82
N LYS A 95 -11.02 0.85 -14.82
CA LYS A 95 -9.98 1.15 -13.83
C LYS A 95 -10.08 0.27 -12.60
N TRP A 96 -8.90 -0.09 -12.09
CA TRP A 96 -8.73 -0.68 -10.77
C TRP A 96 -8.32 0.39 -9.77
N TYR A 97 -8.95 0.37 -8.60
CA TYR A 97 -8.69 1.29 -7.50
C TYR A 97 -8.02 0.52 -6.36
N LEU A 98 -6.82 0.95 -5.96
CA LEU A 98 -6.14 0.37 -4.82
C LEU A 98 -6.80 0.85 -3.52
N VAL A 99 -7.17 -0.11 -2.67
CA VAL A 99 -7.80 0.12 -1.38
C VAL A 99 -6.84 -0.32 -0.27
N TYR A 100 -6.66 0.57 0.71
CA TYR A 100 -6.00 0.28 1.97
C TYR A 100 -7.06 0.22 3.08
N PRO A 101 -7.41 -0.98 3.60
CA PRO A 101 -8.42 -1.11 4.65
C PRO A 101 -8.02 -0.38 5.93
N SER A 102 -8.99 0.10 6.70
CA SER A 102 -8.76 0.70 8.04
C SER A 102 -7.96 -0.23 8.96
N LEU A 103 -8.29 -1.54 8.95
CA LEU A 103 -7.59 -2.58 9.71
C LEU A 103 -6.09 -2.66 9.39
N LEU A 104 -5.67 -2.29 8.17
CA LEU A 104 -4.24 -2.21 7.84
C LEU A 104 -3.57 -1.12 8.68
N PHE A 105 -4.17 0.06 8.76
CA PHE A 105 -3.61 1.19 9.52
C PHE A 105 -3.54 0.87 11.01
N GLU A 106 -4.59 0.25 11.56
CA GLU A 106 -4.60 -0.24 12.94
C GLU A 106 -3.46 -1.24 13.18
N SER A 107 -3.30 -2.23 12.29
CA SER A 107 -2.24 -3.24 12.41
C SER A 107 -0.83 -2.64 12.31
N LEU A 108 -0.64 -1.61 11.48
CA LEU A 108 0.64 -0.93 11.32
C LEU A 108 0.98 -0.13 12.57
N LEU A 109 0.01 0.60 13.13
CA LEU A 109 0.19 1.36 14.36
C LEU A 109 0.49 0.45 15.55
N GLN A 110 -0.28 -0.63 15.72
CA GLN A 110 -0.06 -1.61 16.78
C GLN A 110 1.33 -2.24 16.68
N ARG A 111 1.76 -2.65 15.48
CA ARG A 111 3.10 -3.18 15.25
C ARG A 111 4.18 -2.14 15.55
N ALA A 112 4.02 -0.90 15.12
CA ALA A 112 4.98 0.16 15.39
C ALA A 112 5.15 0.41 16.89
N ILE A 113 4.04 0.49 17.64
CA ILE A 113 4.07 0.64 19.11
C ILE A 113 4.76 -0.57 19.76
N ALA A 114 4.40 -1.79 19.38
CA ALA A 114 4.98 -3.01 19.93
C ALA A 114 6.49 -3.11 19.65
N SER A 115 6.92 -2.80 18.42
CA SER A 115 8.33 -2.74 18.05
C SER A 115 9.09 -1.68 18.83
N PHE A 116 8.51 -0.48 19.01
CA PHE A 116 9.13 0.58 19.80
C PHE A 116 9.25 0.21 21.28
N GLN A 117 8.21 -0.39 21.87
CA GLN A 117 8.26 -0.91 23.24
C GLN A 117 9.34 -1.99 23.40
N THR A 118 9.47 -2.87 22.41
CA THR A 118 10.50 -3.92 22.41
C THR A 118 11.89 -3.31 22.39
N TYR A 119 12.12 -2.32 21.51
CA TYR A 119 13.38 -1.58 21.44
C TYR A 119 13.73 -0.87 22.75
N LEU A 120 12.78 -0.13 23.35
CA LEU A 120 13.02 0.55 24.62
C LEU A 120 13.41 -0.43 25.73
N ARG A 121 12.76 -1.60 25.77
CA ARG A 121 13.09 -2.65 26.75
C ARG A 121 14.45 -3.28 26.48
N SER A 122 14.80 -3.57 25.22
CA SER A 122 16.10 -4.18 24.88
C SER A 122 17.26 -3.25 25.22
N GLU A 123 17.08 -1.95 25.00
CA GLU A 123 18.08 -0.92 25.27
C GLU A 123 18.01 -0.38 26.70
N SER A 124 17.09 -0.87 27.54
CA SER A 124 16.85 -0.37 28.91
C SER A 124 16.62 1.16 28.97
N ILE A 125 15.95 1.70 27.96
CA ILE A 125 15.62 3.13 27.85
C ILE A 125 14.31 3.40 28.59
N ASP A 126 14.31 4.32 29.55
CA ASP A 126 13.08 4.88 30.11
C ASP A 126 12.44 5.82 29.08
N PRO A 127 11.24 5.54 28.53
CA PRO A 127 10.59 6.43 27.58
C PRO A 127 10.35 7.83 28.15
N TYR A 128 10.17 7.98 29.46
CA TYR A 128 9.98 9.30 30.09
C TYR A 128 11.25 10.12 30.15
N SER A 129 12.43 9.48 30.05
CA SER A 129 13.72 10.19 29.94
C SER A 129 13.90 10.89 28.59
N LEU A 130 13.13 10.48 27.57
CA LEU A 130 13.17 11.06 26.22
C LEU A 130 12.26 12.29 26.08
N VAL A 131 11.49 12.65 27.11
CA VAL A 131 10.58 13.79 27.09
C VAL A 131 11.16 14.92 27.94
N GLU A 132 11.77 15.91 27.27
CA GLU A 132 12.40 17.07 27.93
C GLU A 132 11.38 18.05 28.53
N ASP A 133 10.19 18.19 27.93
CA ASP A 133 9.17 19.15 28.37
C ASP A 133 7.88 18.43 28.79
N LYS A 134 7.61 18.43 30.10
CA LYS A 134 6.39 17.85 30.70
C LYS A 134 5.26 18.87 30.86
N ALA A 135 5.50 20.14 30.51
CA ALA A 135 4.60 21.24 30.85
C ALA A 135 3.71 21.72 29.69
N ARG A 136 3.88 21.16 28.48
CA ARG A 136 3.09 21.55 27.31
C ARG A 136 2.41 20.35 26.67
N TRP A 137 1.22 20.07 27.16
CA TRP A 137 0.14 19.42 26.42
C TRP A 137 -0.99 20.43 26.34
#